data_AF-A0A7S1D7N0-F1
#
_entry.id   AF-A0A7S1D7N0-F1
#
_cell.length_a   1.000
_cell.length_b   1.000
_cell.length_c   1.000
_cell.angle_alpha   90.00
_cell.angle_beta   90.00
_cell.angle_gamma   90.00
#
_symmetry.space_group_name_H-M   'P 1'
#
loop_
_entity.id
_entity.type
_entity.pdbx_description
1 polymer ?
#
loop_
_entity_poly.entity_id
_entity_poly.type
_entity_poly.pdbx_seq_one_letter_code
_entity_poly.pdbx_strand_id
1 'polypeptide(L)'
;MYNLVLSCYYTLVIVWGWTETKLQKVRLWLHSPAVIGLGLAVAGLPFYANVFFACYIQPPPVAGSYGKILIFGIVPVTIVLVLSTLCMFVVFHTVHKHSRTAAKWRSESFMPRRKKNKNGDLERQVFWQAFFYLSAFYLSYPLLVVANTEFAARSRRFWFFALAAFVAPLQGFTNWLVYVRPRILR
;
A
#
# COMPACT_ATOMS: atom_id res chain seq x y z
N MET A 1 -7.24 0.63 -1.55
CA MET A 1 -7.92 0.39 -0.25
C MET A 1 -7.44 -0.91 0.41
N TYR A 2 -7.43 -2.07 -0.26
CA TYR A 2 -6.96 -3.35 0.30
C TYR A 2 -5.53 -3.34 0.86
N ASN A 3 -4.66 -2.52 0.26
CA ASN A 3 -3.31 -2.33 0.75
C ASN A 3 -3.27 -1.79 2.20
N LEU A 4 -4.22 -0.94 2.60
CA LEU A 4 -4.31 -0.52 4.00
C LEU A 4 -4.69 -1.69 4.91
N VAL A 5 -5.61 -2.55 4.47
CA VAL A 5 -5.99 -3.77 5.21
C VAL A 5 -4.77 -4.67 5.42
N LEU A 6 -3.98 -4.87 4.36
CA LEU A 6 -2.79 -5.69 4.41
C LEU A 6 -1.74 -5.11 5.35
N SER A 7 -1.52 -3.79 5.33
CA SER A 7 -0.61 -3.16 6.28
C SER A 7 -1.12 -3.24 7.72
N CYS A 8 -2.42 -3.04 7.95
CA CYS A 8 -3.03 -3.22 9.26
C CYS A 8 -2.89 -4.67 9.75
N TYR A 9 -3.10 -5.65 8.86
CA TYR A 9 -2.91 -7.07 9.16
C TYR A 9 -1.48 -7.34 9.62
N TYR A 10 -0.46 -6.83 8.91
CA TYR A 10 0.93 -6.98 9.34
C TYR A 10 1.20 -6.31 10.68
N THR A 11 0.65 -5.12 10.94
CA THR A 11 0.73 -4.48 12.26
C THR A 11 0.09 -5.36 13.34
N LEU A 12 -1.12 -5.87 13.12
CA LEU A 12 -1.83 -6.74 14.07
C LEU A 12 -1.04 -8.00 14.43
N VAL A 13 -0.47 -8.66 13.43
CA VAL A 13 0.29 -9.89 13.61
C VAL A 13 1.67 -9.63 14.22
N ILE A 14 2.44 -8.69 13.66
CA ILE A 14 3.85 -8.50 14.03
C ILE A 14 3.99 -7.65 15.29
N VAL A 15 3.21 -6.56 15.40
CA VAL A 15 3.34 -5.60 16.50
C VAL A 15 2.52 -6.02 17.70
N TRP A 16 1.28 -6.48 17.47
CA TRP A 16 0.39 -6.86 18.56
C TRP A 16 0.34 -8.37 18.84
N GLY A 17 1.08 -9.19 18.07
CA GLY A 17 1.14 -10.63 18.30
C GLY A 17 -0.23 -11.31 18.22
N TRP A 18 -1.13 -10.81 17.37
CA TRP A 18 -2.46 -11.39 17.26
C TRP A 18 -2.39 -12.81 16.69
N THR A 19 -3.09 -13.73 17.36
CA THR A 19 -3.28 -15.11 16.91
C THR A 19 -4.38 -15.19 15.86
N GLU A 20 -4.38 -16.26 15.07
CA GLU A 20 -5.40 -16.51 14.03
C GLU A 20 -6.83 -16.49 14.60
N THR A 21 -7.02 -16.99 15.82
CA THR A 21 -8.31 -16.97 16.52
C THR A 21 -8.84 -15.55 16.79
N LYS A 22 -7.95 -14.58 17.06
CA LYS A 22 -8.32 -13.17 17.22
C LYS A 22 -8.61 -12.52 15.88
N LEU A 23 -7.80 -12.84 14.86
CA LEU A 23 -7.98 -12.34 13.50
C LEU A 23 -9.31 -12.79 12.88
N GLN A 24 -9.73 -14.04 13.13
CA GLN A 24 -11.02 -14.56 12.65
C GLN A 24 -12.20 -13.72 13.14
N LYS A 25 -12.15 -13.19 14.37
CA LYS A 25 -13.21 -12.32 14.92
C LYS A 25 -13.29 -10.96 14.19
N VAL A 26 -12.17 -10.48 13.65
CA VAL A 26 -12.07 -9.17 12.97
C VAL A 26 -12.13 -9.32 11.45
N ARG A 27 -12.27 -10.54 10.93
CA ARG A 27 -12.30 -10.84 9.49
C ARG A 27 -13.32 -9.99 8.73
N LEU A 28 -14.52 -9.79 9.29
CA LEU A 28 -15.54 -8.96 8.64
C LEU A 28 -15.08 -7.51 8.48
N TRP A 29 -14.41 -6.96 9.48
CA TRP A 29 -13.88 -5.59 9.46
C TRP A 29 -12.72 -5.42 8.47
N LEU A 30 -11.94 -6.47 8.21
CA LEU A 30 -10.89 -6.46 7.17
C LEU A 30 -11.47 -6.29 5.76
N HIS A 31 -12.75 -6.62 5.55
CA HIS A 31 -13.44 -6.37 4.28
C HIS A 31 -14.10 -4.99 4.19
N SER A 32 -14.07 -4.18 5.26
CA SER A 32 -14.66 -2.84 5.26
C SER A 32 -14.20 -1.94 4.10
N PRO A 33 -12.96 -1.99 3.60
CA PRO A 33 -12.56 -1.06 2.55
C PRO A 33 -13.14 -1.40 1.17
N ALA A 34 -13.67 -2.62 0.99
CA ALA A 34 -14.48 -2.95 -0.18
C ALA A 34 -15.83 -2.22 -0.13
N VAL A 35 -16.46 -2.19 1.04
CA VAL A 35 -17.72 -1.46 1.26
C VAL A 35 -17.51 0.05 1.11
N ILE A 36 -16.41 0.59 1.65
CA ILE A 36 -16.05 2.01 1.47
C ILE A 36 -15.80 2.31 -0.02
N GLY A 37 -15.05 1.46 -0.72
CA GLY A 37 -14.79 1.61 -2.14
C GLY A 37 -16.07 1.58 -2.97
N LEU A 38 -16.98 0.65 -2.68
CA LEU A 38 -18.29 0.57 -3.33
C LEU A 38 -19.14 1.81 -3.03
N GLY A 39 -19.18 2.26 -1.77
CA GLY A 39 -19.89 3.47 -1.37
C GLY A 39 -19.38 4.72 -2.09
N LEU A 40 -18.06 4.88 -2.20
CA LEU A 40 -17.44 5.96 -2.98
C LEU A 40 -17.77 5.86 -4.47
N ALA A 41 -17.79 4.64 -5.03
CA ALA A 41 -18.16 4.43 -6.43
C ALA A 41 -19.63 4.80 -6.71
N VAL A 42 -20.56 4.36 -5.83
CA VAL A 42 -21.99 4.69 -5.94
C VAL A 42 -22.23 6.19 -5.74
N ALA A 43 -21.58 6.81 -4.76
CA ALA A 43 -21.67 8.25 -4.54
C ALA A 43 -21.07 9.08 -5.69
N GLY A 44 -20.10 8.51 -6.42
CA GLY A 44 -19.48 9.11 -7.60
C GLY A 44 -20.31 8.98 -8.89
N LEU A 45 -21.34 8.12 -8.91
CA LEU A 45 -22.14 7.80 -10.10
C LEU A 45 -22.63 9.02 -10.91
N PRO A 46 -23.21 10.08 -10.32
CA PRO A 46 -23.71 11.22 -11.08
C PRO A 46 -22.60 12.07 -11.73
N PHE A 47 -21.33 11.84 -11.37
CA PHE A 47 -20.18 12.58 -11.91
C PHE A 47 -19.39 11.77 -12.94
N TYR A 48 -19.69 10.48 -13.11
CA TYR A 48 -19.02 9.66 -14.11
C TYR A 48 -19.57 9.94 -15.50
N ALA A 49 -18.66 10.10 -16.46
CA ALA A 49 -18.97 10.12 -17.87
C ALA A 49 -18.26 8.95 -18.56
N ASN A 50 -18.82 8.51 -19.69
CA ASN A 50 -18.20 7.49 -20.51
C ASN A 50 -16.94 8.06 -21.20
N VAL A 51 -15.79 7.42 -21.00
CA VAL A 51 -14.51 7.75 -21.63
C VAL A 51 -13.94 6.48 -22.22
N PHE A 52 -14.06 6.34 -23.55
CA PHE A 52 -13.66 5.14 -24.32
C PHE A 52 -14.30 3.85 -23.81
N PHE A 53 -13.60 3.14 -22.92
CA PHE A 53 -13.96 1.81 -22.39
C PHE A 53 -14.16 1.82 -20.87
N ALA A 54 -14.16 3.00 -20.23
CA ALA A 54 -14.27 3.14 -18.79
C ALA A 54 -15.17 4.32 -18.39
N CYS A 55 -15.76 4.23 -17.20
CA CYS A 55 -16.44 5.34 -16.56
C CYS A 55 -15.42 6.15 -15.76
N TYR A 56 -15.27 7.43 -16.08
CA TYR A 56 -14.31 8.30 -15.43
C TYR A 56 -14.88 9.70 -15.16
N ILE A 57 -14.43 10.35 -14.09
CA ILE A 57 -14.82 11.74 -13.80
C ILE A 57 -14.00 12.63 -14.72
N GLN A 58 -14.63 13.23 -15.73
CA GLN A 58 -13.92 14.06 -16.69
C GLN A 58 -13.35 15.30 -16.01
N PRO A 59 -12.11 15.70 -16.32
CA PRO A 59 -11.56 16.96 -15.83
C PRO A 59 -12.12 18.16 -16.63
N PRO A 60 -11.91 19.39 -16.13
CA PRO A 60 -12.19 20.62 -16.88
C PRO A 60 -11.50 20.64 -18.26
N PRO A 61 -12.12 21.28 -19.27
CA PRO A 61 -13.31 22.13 -19.18
C PRO A 61 -14.64 21.38 -19.16
N VAL A 62 -14.65 20.05 -19.30
CA VAL A 62 -15.91 19.29 -19.46
C VAL A 62 -16.66 19.17 -18.14
N ALA A 63 -15.94 18.92 -17.03
CA ALA A 63 -16.48 19.16 -15.70
C ALA A 63 -16.17 20.59 -15.24
N GLY A 64 -17.14 21.26 -14.62
CA GLY A 64 -16.95 22.63 -14.13
C GLY A 64 -15.94 22.78 -12.98
N SER A 65 -15.46 21.69 -12.37
CA SER A 65 -14.54 21.75 -11.21
C SER A 65 -13.70 20.49 -11.03
N TYR A 66 -12.45 20.65 -10.60
CA TYR A 66 -11.56 19.56 -10.13
C TYR A 66 -11.98 18.94 -8.80
N GLY A 67 -12.86 19.60 -8.04
CA GLY A 67 -13.19 19.18 -6.69
C GLY A 67 -13.70 17.74 -6.63
N LYS A 68 -14.43 17.28 -7.64
CA LYS A 68 -14.96 15.92 -7.69
C LYS A 68 -13.86 14.87 -7.89
N ILE A 69 -12.90 15.11 -8.79
CA ILE A 69 -11.74 14.22 -8.98
C ILE A 69 -10.92 14.16 -7.68
N LEU A 70 -10.73 15.30 -7.03
CA LEU A 70 -9.96 15.37 -5.80
C LEU A 70 -10.66 14.59 -4.66
N ILE A 71 -11.96 14.78 -4.47
CA ILE A 71 -12.73 14.13 -3.40
C ILE A 71 -12.88 12.61 -3.64
N PHE A 72 -13.20 12.17 -4.86
CA PHE A 72 -13.51 10.76 -5.13
C PHE A 72 -12.29 9.94 -5.56
N GLY A 73 -11.28 10.58 -6.16
CA GLY A 73 -10.08 9.90 -6.66
C GLY A 73 -8.86 10.10 -5.78
N ILE A 74 -8.46 11.36 -5.58
CA ILE A 74 -7.16 11.69 -4.97
C ILE A 74 -7.17 11.47 -3.45
N VAL A 75 -8.08 12.12 -2.73
CA VAL A 75 -8.14 12.13 -1.27
C VAL A 75 -8.22 10.73 -0.65
N PRO A 76 -9.11 9.82 -1.09
CA PRO A 76 -9.20 8.49 -0.48
C PRO A 76 -7.92 7.67 -0.67
N VAL A 77 -7.26 7.83 -1.82
CA VAL A 77 -5.99 7.13 -2.10
C VAL A 77 -4.85 7.74 -1.29
N THR A 78 -4.78 9.07 -1.13
CA THR A 78 -3.81 9.73 -0.24
C THR A 78 -3.95 9.25 1.19
N ILE A 79 -5.18 9.18 1.71
CA ILE A 79 -5.44 8.69 3.08
C ILE A 79 -4.94 7.25 3.23
N VAL A 80 -5.25 6.37 2.27
CA VAL A 80 -4.77 4.99 2.27
C VAL A 80 -3.24 4.93 2.25
N LEU A 81 -2.59 5.77 1.45
CA LEU A 81 -1.14 5.84 1.35
C LEU A 81 -0.51 6.25 2.70
N VAL A 82 -0.97 7.36 3.28
CA VAL A 82 -0.46 7.88 4.56
C VAL A 82 -0.64 6.85 5.68
N LEU A 83 -1.84 6.26 5.81
CA LEU A 83 -2.10 5.26 6.85
C LEU A 83 -1.25 3.99 6.64
N SER A 84 -1.05 3.56 5.39
CA SER A 84 -0.19 2.40 5.09
C SER A 84 1.27 2.68 5.45
N THR A 85 1.77 3.88 5.17
CA THR A 85 3.11 4.32 5.54
C THR A 85 3.29 4.34 7.06
N LEU A 86 2.33 4.88 7.80
CA LEU A 86 2.35 4.86 9.26
C LEU A 86 2.35 3.43 9.81
N CYS A 87 1.50 2.54 9.28
CA CYS A 87 1.48 1.13 9.69
C CYS A 87 2.84 0.46 9.49
N MET A 88 3.42 0.61 8.28
CA MET A 88 4.72 0.01 7.95
C MET A 88 5.86 0.60 8.78
N PHE A 89 5.81 1.90 9.08
CA PHE A 89 6.76 2.54 9.98
C PHE A 89 6.70 1.94 11.39
N VAL A 90 5.50 1.74 11.94
CA VAL A 90 5.32 1.10 13.26
C VAL A 90 5.83 -0.34 13.25
N VAL A 91 5.54 -1.11 12.20
CA VAL A 91 6.07 -2.48 12.02
C VAL A 91 7.59 -2.49 12.02
N PHE A 92 8.21 -1.63 11.21
CA PHE A 92 9.67 -1.52 11.12
C PHE A 92 10.29 -1.15 12.47
N HIS A 93 9.77 -0.12 13.13
CA HIS A 93 10.27 0.33 14.43
C HIS A 93 10.15 -0.76 15.50
N THR A 94 9.04 -1.51 15.51
CA THR A 94 8.82 -2.61 16.45
C THR A 94 9.79 -3.76 16.22
N VAL A 95 10.00 -4.17 14.96
CA VAL A 95 10.97 -5.22 14.62
C VAL A 95 12.39 -4.80 14.96
N HIS A 96 12.75 -3.54 14.69
CA HIS A 96 14.05 -2.99 15.05
C HIS A 96 14.27 -3.02 16.58
N LYS A 97 13.27 -2.59 17.36
CA LYS A 97 13.33 -2.64 18.84
C LYS A 97 13.51 -4.09 19.34
N HIS A 98 12.76 -5.05 18.80
CA HIS A 98 12.89 -6.46 19.18
C HIS A 98 14.25 -7.05 18.82
N SER A 99 14.79 -6.70 17.65
CA SER A 99 16.11 -7.12 17.19
C SER A 99 17.22 -6.64 18.14
N ARG A 100 17.19 -5.36 18.56
CA ARG A 100 18.17 -4.81 19.50
C ARG A 100 18.09 -5.45 20.88
N THR A 101 16.89 -5.67 21.41
CA THR A 101 16.73 -6.35 22.70
C THR A 101 17.25 -7.79 22.64
N ALA A 102 16.92 -8.52 21.57
CA ALA A 102 17.42 -9.89 21.36
C ALA A 102 18.96 -9.95 21.20
N ALA A 103 19.57 -8.91 20.63
CA ALA A 103 21.02 -8.81 20.51
C ALA A 103 21.71 -8.63 21.89
N LYS A 104 21.13 -7.84 22.80
CA LYS A 104 21.67 -7.63 24.16
C LYS A 104 21.67 -8.92 24.99
N TRP A 105 20.57 -9.66 25.00
CA TRP A 105 20.49 -10.94 25.73
C TRP A 105 21.47 -11.99 25.19
N ARG A 106 21.81 -11.91 23.90
CA ARG A 106 22.81 -12.78 23.29
C ARG A 106 24.24 -12.44 23.73
N SER A 107 24.56 -11.17 24.01
CA SER A 107 25.90 -10.80 24.49
C SER A 107 26.16 -11.23 25.93
N GLU A 108 25.13 -11.31 26.77
CA GLU A 108 25.26 -11.70 28.20
C GLU A 108 25.28 -13.22 28.39
N SER A 109 24.67 -13.97 27.48
CA SER A 109 24.67 -15.43 27.55
C SER A 109 26.03 -15.96 27.10
N PHE A 110 26.80 -16.55 28.02
CA PHE A 110 28.08 -17.27 27.83
C PHE A 110 27.93 -18.55 26.96
N MET A 111 27.03 -18.53 25.98
CA MET A 111 26.79 -19.67 25.11
C MET A 111 27.86 -19.74 24.00
N PRO A 112 28.42 -20.93 23.74
CA PRO A 112 29.39 -21.12 22.68
C PRO A 112 28.79 -20.69 21.33
N ARG A 113 29.64 -20.03 20.55
CA ARG A 113 29.43 -19.34 19.27
C ARG A 113 28.70 -20.22 18.23
N ARG A 114 27.38 -20.42 18.37
CA ARG A 114 26.58 -21.26 17.47
C ARG A 114 26.09 -20.44 16.26
N LYS A 115 26.52 -20.90 15.08
CA LYS A 115 26.03 -20.69 13.69
C LYS A 115 25.12 -19.47 13.41
N LYS A 116 25.63 -18.58 12.53
CA LYS A 116 25.01 -17.58 11.64
C LYS A 116 23.66 -16.95 12.08
N ASN A 117 23.69 -15.64 12.20
CA ASN A 117 22.71 -14.77 12.84
C ASN A 117 21.35 -14.70 12.10
N LYS A 118 20.45 -15.68 12.32
CA LYS A 118 19.08 -15.69 11.74
C LYS A 118 18.23 -14.46 12.05
N ASN A 119 18.50 -13.73 13.15
CA ASN A 119 17.68 -12.59 13.56
C ASN A 119 17.95 -11.35 12.70
N GLY A 120 19.21 -11.11 12.31
CA GLY A 120 19.54 -10.03 11.38
C GLY A 120 18.95 -10.26 9.99
N ASP A 121 18.82 -11.52 9.59
CA ASP A 121 18.17 -11.89 8.32
C ASP A 121 16.66 -11.59 8.37
N LEU A 122 15.98 -11.81 9.50
CA LEU A 122 14.55 -11.52 9.65
C LEU A 122 14.26 -10.01 9.60
N GLU A 123 15.01 -9.19 10.35
CA GLU A 123 14.85 -7.73 10.32
C GLU A 123 15.05 -7.18 8.90
N ARG A 124 16.12 -7.63 8.23
CA ARG A 124 16.41 -7.26 6.85
C ARG A 124 15.29 -7.70 5.91
N GLN A 125 14.73 -8.90 6.08
CA GLN A 125 13.61 -9.37 5.27
C GLN A 125 12.36 -8.51 5.46
N VAL A 126 11.99 -8.18 6.69
CA VAL A 126 10.82 -7.33 6.99
C VAL A 126 11.01 -5.92 6.44
N PHE A 127 12.21 -5.33 6.61
CA PHE A 127 12.51 -4.02 6.04
C PHE A 127 12.34 -4.01 4.52
N TRP A 128 12.96 -4.95 3.81
CA TRP A 128 12.84 -5.02 2.35
C TRP A 128 11.41 -5.30 1.90
N GLN A 129 10.66 -6.11 2.65
CA GLN A 129 9.25 -6.35 2.36
C GLN A 129 8.43 -5.06 2.48
N ALA A 130 8.59 -4.30 3.57
CA ALA A 130 7.92 -3.01 3.77
C ALA A 130 8.36 -1.96 2.74
N PHE A 131 9.66 -1.89 2.44
CA PHE A 131 10.23 -0.98 1.45
C PHE A 131 9.66 -1.23 0.05
N PHE A 132 9.73 -2.47 -0.44
CA PHE A 132 9.20 -2.79 -1.77
C PHE A 132 7.70 -2.54 -1.85
N TYR A 133 6.96 -2.90 -0.80
CA TYR A 133 5.54 -2.65 -0.70
C TYR A 133 5.16 -1.16 -0.80
N LEU A 134 5.84 -0.30 -0.05
CA LEU A 134 5.59 1.16 -0.10
C LEU A 134 6.12 1.78 -1.40
N SER A 135 7.28 1.33 -1.90
CA SER A 135 7.88 1.88 -3.11
C SER A 135 6.95 1.75 -4.32
N ALA A 136 6.22 0.64 -4.44
CA ALA A 136 5.22 0.43 -5.47
C ALA A 136 4.19 1.56 -5.53
N PHE A 137 3.72 1.99 -4.36
CA PHE A 137 2.80 3.11 -4.24
C PHE A 137 3.43 4.45 -4.55
N TYR A 138 4.60 4.74 -3.97
CA TYR A 138 5.25 6.02 -4.16
C TYR A 138 5.75 6.22 -5.59
N LEU A 139 5.95 5.14 -6.35
CA LEU A 139 6.25 5.22 -7.78
C LEU A 139 4.99 5.39 -8.62
N SER A 140 3.92 4.63 -8.38
CA SER A 140 2.72 4.68 -9.21
C SER A 140 1.83 5.89 -8.91
N TYR A 141 1.70 6.27 -7.65
CA TYR A 141 0.69 7.22 -7.22
C TYR A 141 0.97 8.67 -7.68
N PRO A 142 2.17 9.24 -7.51
CA PRO A 142 2.45 10.59 -8.02
C PRO A 142 2.28 10.69 -9.53
N LEU A 143 2.69 9.64 -10.26
CA LEU A 143 2.50 9.57 -11.71
C LEU A 143 1.00 9.61 -12.07
N LEU A 144 0.16 8.89 -11.33
CA LEU A 144 -1.29 8.93 -11.49
C LEU A 144 -1.89 10.29 -11.12
N VAL A 145 -1.45 10.92 -10.02
CA VAL A 145 -1.91 12.25 -9.65
C VAL A 145 -1.58 13.24 -10.75
N VAL A 146 -0.33 13.25 -11.22
CA VAL A 146 0.10 14.10 -12.33
C VAL A 146 -0.68 13.78 -13.59
N ALA A 147 -0.96 12.51 -13.93
CA ALA A 147 -1.75 12.16 -15.11
C ALA A 147 -3.16 12.75 -15.06
N ASN A 148 -3.74 12.79 -13.88
CA ASN A 148 -5.08 13.31 -13.65
C ASN A 148 -5.14 14.84 -13.59
N THR A 149 -4.06 15.50 -13.16
CA THR A 149 -3.96 16.97 -13.16
C THR A 149 -3.46 17.52 -14.51
N GLU A 150 -2.56 16.82 -15.19
CA GLU A 150 -2.04 17.17 -16.52
C GLU A 150 -3.06 16.94 -17.63
N PHE A 151 -4.02 16.02 -17.48
CA PHE A 151 -5.16 15.95 -18.41
C PHE A 151 -5.88 17.30 -18.54
N ALA A 152 -5.72 18.13 -17.52
CA ALA A 152 -6.34 19.43 -17.42
C ALA A 152 -5.49 20.58 -17.97
N ALA A 153 -4.17 20.39 -18.05
CA ALA A 153 -3.32 21.23 -18.89
C ALA A 153 -3.47 20.71 -20.33
N ARG A 154 -4.01 21.53 -21.24
CA ARG A 154 -4.34 21.20 -22.65
C ARG A 154 -3.29 20.42 -23.46
N SER A 155 -2.05 20.28 -23.00
CA SER A 155 -1.01 19.46 -23.61
C SER A 155 -1.20 17.96 -23.30
N ARG A 156 -2.08 17.29 -24.05
CA ARG A 156 -2.18 15.83 -24.03
C ARG A 156 -0.91 15.18 -24.58
N ARG A 157 0.10 14.99 -23.72
CA ARG A 157 1.28 14.20 -24.05
C ARG A 157 0.91 12.73 -23.95
N PHE A 158 0.53 12.13 -25.08
CA PHE A 158 0.15 10.71 -25.18
C PHE A 158 1.12 9.77 -24.44
N TRP A 159 2.42 10.02 -24.57
CA TRP A 159 3.48 9.25 -23.90
C TRP A 159 3.35 9.19 -22.38
N PHE A 160 2.95 10.29 -21.74
CA PHE A 160 2.77 10.32 -20.29
C PHE A 160 1.59 9.44 -19.86
N PHE A 161 0.51 9.45 -20.64
CA PHE A 161 -0.65 8.59 -20.42
C PHE A 161 -0.32 7.12 -20.61
N ALA A 162 0.42 6.79 -21.67
CA ALA A 162 0.91 5.43 -21.89
C ALA A 162 1.74 4.97 -20.68
N LEU A 163 2.67 5.79 -20.21
CA LEU A 163 3.47 5.48 -19.02
C LEU A 163 2.60 5.25 -17.78
N ALA A 164 1.62 6.13 -17.51
CA ALA A 164 0.71 5.97 -16.38
C ALA A 164 -0.12 4.67 -16.48
N ALA A 165 -0.60 4.35 -17.68
CA ALA A 165 -1.35 3.12 -17.95
C ALA A 165 -0.49 1.85 -17.76
N PHE A 166 0.82 1.91 -18.04
CA PHE A 166 1.74 0.81 -17.78
C PHE A 166 2.16 0.69 -16.31
N VAL A 167 2.36 1.81 -15.61
CA VAL A 167 2.82 1.82 -14.21
C VAL A 167 1.70 1.48 -13.22
N ALA A 168 0.46 1.84 -13.52
CA ALA A 168 -0.69 1.52 -12.67
C ALA A 168 -0.83 0.01 -12.36
N PRO A 169 -0.83 -0.92 -13.35
CA PRO A 169 -0.88 -2.36 -13.07
C PRO A 169 0.42 -2.88 -12.43
N LEU A 170 1.56 -2.21 -12.67
CA LEU A 170 2.82 -2.59 -12.05
C LEU A 170 2.75 -2.52 -10.52
N GLN A 171 1.95 -1.62 -9.96
CA GLN A 171 1.70 -1.55 -8.51
C GLN A 171 1.12 -2.86 -7.95
N GLY A 172 0.15 -3.46 -8.66
CA GLY A 172 -0.44 -4.75 -8.27
C GLY A 172 0.58 -5.88 -8.43
N PHE A 173 1.34 -5.87 -9.52
CA PHE A 173 2.38 -6.85 -9.79
C PHE A 173 3.49 -6.84 -8.73
N THR A 174 3.99 -5.67 -8.34
CA THR A 174 5.01 -5.55 -7.27
C THR A 174 4.48 -6.04 -5.93
N ASN A 175 3.21 -5.77 -5.60
CA ASN A 175 2.60 -6.28 -4.37
C ASN A 175 2.47 -7.81 -4.40
N TRP A 176 2.13 -8.39 -5.55
CA TRP A 176 2.11 -9.83 -5.74
C TRP A 176 3.52 -10.45 -5.57
N LEU A 177 4.56 -9.85 -6.15
CA LEU A 177 5.94 -10.31 -5.97
C LEU A 177 6.36 -10.32 -4.50
N VAL A 178 6.01 -9.27 -3.75
CA VAL A 178 6.30 -9.18 -2.31
C VAL A 178 5.63 -10.34 -1.55
N TYR A 179 4.42 -10.74 -1.95
CA TYR A 179 3.69 -11.85 -1.33
C TYR A 179 4.22 -13.24 -1.72
N VAL A 180 4.67 -13.41 -2.96
CA VAL A 180 5.18 -14.69 -3.47
C VAL A 180 6.60 -14.99 -3.00
N ARG A 181 7.45 -13.96 -2.85
CA ARG A 181 8.87 -14.12 -2.50
C ARG A 181 9.15 -15.05 -1.31
N PRO A 182 8.45 -14.97 -0.16
CA PRO A 182 8.70 -15.85 0.98
C PRO A 182 8.35 -17.32 0.73
N ARG A 183 7.54 -17.63 -0.29
CA ARG A 183 7.15 -19.00 -0.64
C ARG A 183 8.16 -19.67 -1.56
N ILE A 184 8.82 -18.90 -2.44
CA ILE A 184 9.83 -19.42 -3.37
C ILE A 184 11.19 -19.62 -2.68
N LEU A 185 11.52 -18.79 -1.68
CA LEU A 185 12.81 -18.85 -0.96
C LEU A 185 12.81 -19.85 0.22
N ARG A 186 11.78 -20.68 0.35
CA ARG A 186 11.74 -21.80 1.31
C ARG A 186 12.25 -23.07 0.64
#